data_AF-A0A0C1NV91-F1
#
_entry.id   AF-A0A0C1NV91-F1
#
_cell.length_a   1.000
_cell.length_b   1.000
_cell.length_c   1.000
_cell.angle_alpha   90.00
_cell.angle_beta   90.00
_cell.angle_gamma   90.00
#
_symmetry.space_group_name_H-M   'P 1'
#
loop_
_entity.id
_entity.type
_entity.pdbx_description
1 polymer ?
#
loop_
_entity_poly.entity_id
_entity_poly.type
_entity_poly.pdbx_seq_one_letter_code
_entity_poly.pdbx_strand_id
1 'polypeptide(L)'
;METIIPEKAYFRIGEVSKILNVEPYVIRYWETEFKTVNPVRTKTAQRLYRKKDVQELLTIKDLLYLQRFTIDGAKKQLHKMRGNIEPETINS
;
A
#
# COMPACT_ATOMS: atom_id res chain seq x y z
N MET A 1 2.08 10.96 -11.75
CA MET A 1 0.99 11.77 -11.17
C MET A 1 1.14 11.69 -9.66
N GLU A 2 1.30 12.83 -9.01
CA GLU A 2 1.32 12.89 -7.54
C GLU A 2 -0.08 12.54 -7.01
N THR A 3 -0.17 11.47 -6.24
CA THR A 3 -1.42 11.11 -5.56
C THR A 3 -1.43 11.79 -4.20
N ILE A 4 -2.27 12.81 -4.04
CA ILE A 4 -2.41 13.52 -2.75
C ILE A 4 -3.28 12.65 -1.84
N ILE A 5 -2.67 12.09 -0.78
CA ILE A 5 -3.41 11.40 0.29
C ILE A 5 -3.89 12.48 1.29
N PRO A 6 -5.20 12.63 1.54
CA PRO A 6 -5.72 13.57 2.53
C PRO A 6 -5.12 13.34 3.93
N GLU A 7 -4.97 14.41 4.73
CA GLU A 7 -4.54 14.27 6.13
C GLU A 7 -5.69 13.71 6.99
N LYS A 8 -5.73 12.37 7.11
CA LYS A 8 -6.72 11.62 7.88
C LYS A 8 -6.06 10.41 8.54
N ALA A 9 -6.49 10.08 9.76
CA ALA A 9 -5.96 8.94 10.50
C ALA A 9 -6.32 7.58 9.86
N TYR A 10 -7.54 7.47 9.33
CA TYR A 10 -8.07 6.22 8.76
C TYR A 10 -8.90 6.45 7.50
N PHE A 11 -8.75 5.57 6.53
CA PHE A 11 -9.49 5.53 5.27
C PHE A 11 -10.35 4.28 5.22
N ARG A 12 -11.57 4.38 4.69
CA ARG A 12 -12.41 3.22 4.34
C ARG A 12 -12.00 2.67 2.98
N ILE A 13 -12.31 1.40 2.69
CA ILE A 13 -11.92 0.76 1.42
C ILE A 13 -12.42 1.52 0.18
N GLY A 14 -13.59 2.15 0.24
CA GLY A 14 -14.11 2.97 -0.86
C GLY A 14 -13.32 4.27 -1.08
N GLU A 15 -12.75 4.86 -0.02
CA GLU A 15 -11.84 6.00 -0.15
C GLU A 15 -10.51 5.56 -0.76
N VAL A 16 -9.96 4.44 -0.27
CA VAL A 16 -8.70 3.87 -0.79
C VAL A 16 -8.84 3.47 -2.26
N SER A 17 -9.97 2.88 -2.65
CA SER A 17 -10.29 2.55 -4.05
C SER A 17 -10.23 3.78 -4.96
N LYS A 18 -10.81 4.91 -4.53
CA LYS A 18 -10.75 6.17 -5.27
C LYS A 18 -9.32 6.72 -5.36
N ILE A 19 -8.56 6.69 -4.27
CA ILE A 19 -7.17 7.16 -4.23
C ILE A 19 -6.29 6.32 -5.17
N LEU A 20 -6.43 5.00 -5.13
CA LEU A 20 -5.64 4.10 -5.97
C LEU A 20 -6.16 4.02 -7.40
N ASN A 21 -7.40 4.45 -7.67
CA ASN A 21 -8.10 4.20 -8.93
C ASN A 21 -8.11 2.70 -9.30
N VAL A 22 -8.47 1.86 -8.33
CA VAL A 22 -8.69 0.41 -8.54
C VAL A 22 -9.92 -0.03 -7.77
N GLU A 23 -10.55 -1.12 -8.22
CA GLU A 23 -11.74 -1.64 -7.58
C GLU A 23 -11.49 -2.20 -6.16
N PRO A 24 -12.45 -2.10 -5.23
CA PRO A 24 -12.28 -2.60 -3.86
C PRO A 24 -11.88 -4.07 -3.78
N TYR A 25 -12.30 -4.93 -4.72
CA TYR A 25 -11.92 -6.35 -4.71
C TYR A 25 -10.43 -6.55 -5.04
N VAL A 26 -9.83 -5.67 -5.84
CA VAL A 26 -8.39 -5.68 -6.14
C VAL A 26 -7.60 -5.38 -4.88
N ILE A 27 -8.02 -4.39 -4.09
CA ILE A 27 -7.39 -4.05 -2.80
C ILE A 27 -7.47 -5.24 -1.84
N ARG A 28 -8.64 -5.89 -1.75
CA ARG A 28 -8.81 -7.09 -0.91
C ARG A 28 -7.89 -8.22 -1.34
N TYR A 29 -7.72 -8.42 -2.65
CA TYR A 29 -6.80 -9.42 -3.17
C TYR A 29 -5.34 -9.04 -2.84
N TRP A 30 -4.97 -7.78 -2.95
CA TRP A 30 -3.63 -7.35 -2.53
C TRP A 30 -3.39 -7.53 -1.03
N GLU A 31 -4.38 -7.35 -0.16
CA GLU A 31 -4.23 -7.67 1.26
C GLU A 31 -3.90 -9.15 1.51
N THR A 32 -4.45 -10.07 0.69
CA THR A 32 -4.14 -11.50 0.84
C THR A 32 -2.74 -11.83 0.37
N GLU A 33 -2.24 -11.13 -0.65
CA GLU A 33 -0.91 -11.33 -1.20
C GLU A 33 0.18 -10.62 -0.39
N PHE A 34 -0.05 -9.36 -0.01
CA PHE A 34 0.93 -8.47 0.62
C PHE A 34 0.59 -8.26 2.10
N LYS A 35 1.09 -9.16 2.95
CA LYS A 35 0.87 -9.13 4.41
C LYS A 35 1.27 -7.82 5.12
N THR A 36 2.05 -6.97 4.46
CA THR A 36 2.42 -5.63 4.95
C THR A 36 1.28 -4.63 4.91
N VAL A 37 0.28 -4.87 4.07
CA VAL A 37 -1.00 -4.15 4.09
C VAL A 37 -1.95 -4.88 5.02
N ASN A 38 -2.03 -4.41 6.27
CA ASN A 38 -2.88 -5.03 7.29
C ASN A 38 -3.84 -4.00 7.89
N PRO A 39 -4.99 -3.73 7.24
CA PRO A 39 -5.96 -2.76 7.73
C PRO A 39 -6.61 -3.24 9.03
N VAL A 40 -6.89 -2.30 9.93
CA VAL A 40 -7.62 -2.60 11.16
C VAL A 40 -9.06 -2.95 10.82
N ARG A 41 -9.61 -3.97 11.48
CA ARG A 41 -11.03 -4.31 11.37
C ARG A 41 -11.80 -3.69 12.54
N THR A 42 -12.88 -3.00 12.21
CA THR A 42 -13.85 -2.52 13.19
C THR A 42 -14.70 -3.66 13.76
N LYS A 43 -15.49 -3.37 14.81
CA LYS A 43 -16.45 -4.31 15.40
C LYS A 43 -17.48 -4.82 14.38
N THR A 44 -17.80 -4.03 13.35
CA THR A 44 -18.73 -4.40 12.27
C THR A 44 -18.01 -4.96 11.02
N ALA A 45 -16.79 -5.47 11.19
CA ALA A 45 -15.95 -6.07 10.14
C ALA A 45 -15.55 -5.14 8.97
N GLN A 46 -15.78 -3.83 9.10
CA GLN A 46 -15.29 -2.83 8.13
C GLN A 46 -13.79 -2.62 8.26
N ARG A 47 -13.10 -2.49 7.12
CA ARG A 47 -11.65 -2.23 7.05
C ARG A 47 -11.35 -0.74 7.17
N LEU A 48 -10.37 -0.43 8.01
CA LEU A 48 -9.81 0.91 8.17
C LEU A 48 -8.30 0.86 7.87
N TYR A 49 -7.90 1.54 6.81
CA TYR A 49 -6.52 1.66 6.37
C TYR A 49 -5.91 2.90 7.00
N ARG A 50 -4.72 2.77 7.60
CA ARG A 50 -3.94 3.94 8.02
C ARG A 50 -3.26 4.56 6.80
N LYS A 51 -2.77 5.79 6.94
CA LYS A 51 -1.97 6.46 5.89
C LYS A 51 -0.84 5.57 5.35
N LYS A 52 -0.11 4.88 6.22
CA LYS A 52 0.95 3.93 5.82
C LYS A 52 0.45 2.75 4.98
N ASP A 53 -0.76 2.24 5.27
CA ASP A 53 -1.34 1.13 4.51
C ASP A 53 -1.72 1.62 3.10
N VAL A 54 -2.21 2.86 2.98
CA VAL A 54 -2.51 3.50 1.68
C VAL A 54 -1.22 3.78 0.88
N GLN A 55 -0.16 4.26 1.52
CA GLN A 55 1.15 4.48 0.89
C GLN A 55 1.74 3.17 0.35
N GLU A 56 1.72 2.11 1.15
CA GLU A 56 2.17 0.78 0.73
C GLU A 56 1.37 0.27 -0.47
N LEU A 57 0.04 0.44 -0.45
CA LEU A 57 -0.85 0.08 -1.56
C LEU A 57 -0.57 0.87 -2.84
N LEU A 58 -0.17 2.14 -2.75
CA LEU A 58 0.29 2.91 -3.93
C LEU A 58 1.58 2.34 -4.50
N THR A 59 2.55 2.00 -3.65
CA THR A 59 3.80 1.35 -4.12
C THR A 59 3.52 0.01 -4.80
N ILE A 60 2.63 -0.81 -4.22
CA ILE A 60 2.20 -2.08 -4.83
C ILE A 60 1.58 -1.84 -6.21
N LYS A 61 0.68 -0.85 -6.32
CA LYS A 61 0.05 -0.49 -7.60
C LYS A 61 1.11 -0.12 -8.65
N ASP A 62 2.08 0.72 -8.30
CA ASP A 62 3.11 1.16 -9.24
C ASP A 62 3.97 -0.01 -9.72
N LEU A 63 4.35 -0.93 -8.82
CA LEU A 63 5.08 -2.15 -9.17
C LEU A 63 4.29 -3.02 -10.16
N LEU A 64 2.99 -3.22 -9.91
CA LEU A 64 2.16 -4.12 -10.72
C LEU A 64 1.74 -3.48 -12.06
N TYR A 65 1.32 -2.21 -12.06
CA TYR A 65 0.69 -1.57 -13.21
C TYR A 65 1.67 -0.80 -14.09
N LEU A 66 2.62 -0.08 -13.48
CA LEU A 66 3.58 0.74 -14.22
C LEU A 66 4.82 -0.07 -14.57
N GLN A 67 5.40 -0.75 -13.57
CA GLN A 67 6.63 -1.53 -13.74
C GLN A 67 6.39 -2.96 -14.21
N ARG A 68 5.12 -3.37 -14.35
CA ARG A 68 4.69 -4.67 -14.90
C ARG A 68 5.28 -5.88 -14.17
N PHE A 69 5.57 -5.76 -12.88
CA PHE A 69 5.92 -6.92 -12.07
C PHE A 69 4.72 -7.87 -11.92
N THR A 70 5.00 -9.17 -11.82
CA THR A 70 4.06 -10.14 -11.25
C THR A 70 3.91 -9.91 -9.74
N ILE A 71 2.92 -10.55 -9.11
CA ILE A 71 2.74 -10.49 -7.64
C ILE A 71 4.03 -10.90 -6.92
N ASP A 72 4.65 -12.01 -7.30
CA ASP A 72 5.90 -12.48 -6.67
C ASP A 72 7.08 -11.56 -6.96
N GLY A 73 7.14 -10.98 -8.17
CA GLY A 73 8.12 -9.97 -8.52
C GLY A 73 8.01 -8.73 -7.64
N ALA A 74 6.79 -8.22 -7.45
CA ALA A 74 6.51 -7.07 -6.60
C ALA A 74 6.86 -7.36 -5.12
N LYS A 75 6.55 -8.56 -4.60
CA LYS A 75 6.94 -8.98 -3.23
C LYS A 75 8.47 -8.93 -3.04
N LYS A 76 9.22 -9.50 -3.99
CA LYS A 76 10.70 -9.47 -3.97
C LYS A 76 11.22 -8.05 -4.03
N GLN A 77 10.63 -7.20 -4.88
CA GLN A 77 11.05 -5.81 -5.03
C GLN A 77 10.78 -4.99 -3.76
N LEU A 78 9.61 -5.15 -3.14
CA LEU A 78 9.29 -4.51 -1.85
C LEU A 78 10.25 -4.94 -0.74
N HIS A 79 10.66 -6.21 -0.71
CA HIS A 79 11.65 -6.68 0.26
C HIS A 79 13.02 -6.00 0.06
N LYS A 80 13.49 -5.90 -1.19
CA LYS A 80 14.73 -5.18 -1.53
C LYS A 80 14.66 -3.69 -1.16
N MET A 81 13.55 -3.02 -1.47
CA MET A 81 13.36 -1.59 -1.12
C MET A 81 13.47 -1.34 0.38
N ARG A 82 13.03 -2.29 1.22
CA ARG A 82 13.14 -2.20 2.68
C ARG A 82 14.51 -2.57 3.22
N GLY A 83 15.18 -3.53 2.57
CA GLY A 83 16.54 -3.95 2.92
C GLY A 83 17.60 -2.92 2.56
N ASN A 84 17.35 -2.11 1.53
CA ASN A 84 18.24 -1.04 1.07
C ASN A 84 18.03 0.30 1.81
N ILE A 85 17.29 0.32 2.93
CA ILE A 85 17.32 1.45 3.87
C ILE A 85 18.59 1.29 4.70
N GLU A 86 19.74 1.54 4.08
CA GLU A 86 20.97 1.83 4.81
C GLU A 86 20.80 3.20 5.50
N PRO A 87 21.28 3.38 6.74
CA PRO A 87 21.22 4.67 7.42
C PRO A 87 22.28 5.60 6.81
N GLU A 88 22.03 6.15 5.63
CA GLU A 88 22.84 7.24 5.10
C GLU A 88 22.45 8.56 5.78
N THR A 89 23.34 8.97 6.69
CA THR A 89 23.62 10.34 7.17
C THR A 89 22.88 10.84 8.42
N ILE A 90 23.34 10.39 9.59
CA ILE A 90 23.56 11.32 10.72
C ILE A 90 25.06 11.55 10.79
N ASN A 91 25.55 12.50 10.00
CA ASN A 91 26.85 13.15 10.14
C ASN A 91 26.78 14.53 9.47
N SER A 92 26.25 15.51 10.21
CA SER A 92 26.63 16.94 10.15
C SER A 92 26.10 17.61 11.41
#